data_AF-A0A2G8STL1-F1
#
_entry.id   AF-A0A2G8STL1-F1
#
_cell.length_a   1.000
_cell.length_b   1.000
_cell.length_c   1.000
_cell.angle_alpha   90.00
_cell.angle_beta   90.00
_cell.angle_gamma   90.00
#
_symmetry.space_group_name_H-M   'P 1'
#
loop_
_entity.id
_entity.type
_entity.pdbx_description
1 polymer ?
#
loop_
_entity_poly.entity_id
_entity_poly.type
_entity_poly.pdbx_seq_one_letter_code
_entity_poly.pdbx_strand_id
1 'polypeptide(L)'
;MARSNTRVGLNKGHPTTPIAKTVRPSQRKGALSTRNKFVRSVVREVAGFSPYERRVLELLRNSKDKKARKLTKKRLGTLLRSKRKLEELSNIIQESRRAH
;
A
#
# COMPACT_ATOMS: atom_id res chain seq x y z
N MET A 1 -25.82 -6.20 -12.25
CA MET A 1 -26.67 -7.40 -12.47
C MET A 1 -28.02 -7.16 -11.82
N ALA A 2 -29.11 -7.32 -12.57
CA ALA A 2 -30.46 -7.21 -12.03
C ALA A 2 -30.73 -8.39 -11.09
N ARG A 3 -31.42 -8.16 -9.97
CA ARG A 3 -31.79 -9.23 -9.04
C ARG A 3 -32.97 -10.04 -9.59
N SER A 4 -32.99 -11.35 -9.36
CA SER A 4 -33.92 -12.32 -9.98
C SER A 4 -35.19 -12.59 -9.16
N ASN A 5 -35.49 -11.79 -8.12
CA ASN A 5 -36.64 -11.98 -7.22
C ASN A 5 -36.73 -13.39 -6.58
N THR A 6 -35.61 -14.09 -6.46
CA THR A 6 -35.51 -15.39 -5.80
C THR A 6 -34.99 -15.24 -4.37
N ARG A 7 -35.31 -16.20 -3.47
CA ARG A 7 -34.83 -16.19 -2.07
C ARG A 7 -33.37 -16.63 -1.93
N VAL A 8 -32.88 -17.44 -2.87
CA VAL A 8 -31.53 -18.03 -2.88
C VAL A 8 -30.87 -17.84 -4.24
N GLY A 9 -29.55 -18.02 -4.30
CA GLY A 9 -28.72 -17.78 -5.50
C GLY A 9 -27.98 -16.44 -5.49
N LEU A 10 -27.05 -16.27 -6.44
CA LEU A 10 -26.14 -15.12 -6.51
C LEU A 10 -26.87 -13.79 -6.73
N ASN A 11 -27.94 -13.78 -7.53
CA ASN A 11 -28.72 -12.59 -7.87
C ASN A 11 -30.04 -12.49 -7.08
N LYS A 12 -30.12 -13.12 -5.91
CA LYS A 12 -31.34 -13.13 -5.09
C LYS A 12 -31.82 -11.74 -4.66
N GLY A 13 -33.11 -11.67 -4.30
CA GLY A 13 -33.77 -10.49 -3.76
C GLY A 13 -34.57 -9.71 -4.80
N HIS A 14 -35.33 -8.72 -4.31
CA HIS A 14 -36.23 -7.94 -5.14
C HIS A 14 -35.47 -7.09 -6.19
N PRO A 15 -35.85 -7.15 -7.48
CA PRO A 15 -35.26 -6.31 -8.52
C PRO A 15 -35.52 -4.84 -8.19
N THR A 16 -34.45 -4.09 -8.00
CA THR A 16 -34.47 -2.65 -7.71
C THR A 16 -33.50 -1.95 -8.65
N THR A 17 -33.82 -0.70 -9.04
CA THR A 17 -32.92 0.16 -9.80
C THR A 17 -31.92 0.82 -8.82
N PRO A 18 -30.63 0.45 -8.84
CA PRO A 18 -29.68 1.02 -7.90
C PRO A 18 -29.34 2.47 -8.28
N ILE A 19 -29.49 3.39 -7.31
CA ILE A 19 -29.05 4.79 -7.46
C ILE A 19 -27.54 4.87 -7.19
N ALA A 20 -26.79 5.53 -8.08
CA ALA A 20 -25.38 5.79 -7.87
C ALA A 20 -25.18 6.69 -6.65
N LYS A 21 -24.50 6.18 -5.62
CA LYS A 21 -24.23 6.94 -4.39
C LYS A 21 -23.07 7.91 -4.62
N THR A 22 -23.26 9.17 -4.21
CA THR A 22 -22.17 10.16 -4.18
C THR A 22 -21.12 9.77 -3.12
N VAL A 23 -19.84 9.95 -3.45
CA VAL A 23 -18.73 9.67 -2.53
C VAL A 23 -18.78 10.65 -1.37
N ARG A 24 -18.83 10.13 -0.13
CA ARG A 24 -18.87 10.97 1.07
C ARG A 24 -17.47 11.49 1.38
N PRO A 25 -17.30 12.74 1.85
CA PRO A 25 -15.98 13.27 2.22
C PRO A 25 -15.22 12.38 3.23
N SER A 26 -15.93 11.69 4.14
CA SER A 26 -15.34 10.74 5.09
C SER A 26 -14.63 9.55 4.42
N GLN A 27 -15.06 9.14 3.22
CA GLN A 27 -14.43 8.06 2.45
C GLN A 27 -13.09 8.49 1.84
N ARG A 28 -12.82 9.81 1.75
CA ARG A 28 -11.53 10.36 1.26
C ARG A 28 -10.43 10.35 2.33
N LYS A 29 -10.75 10.03 3.59
CA LYS A 29 -9.77 9.99 4.69
C LYS A 29 -8.64 9.00 4.37
N GLY A 30 -7.40 9.47 4.41
CA GLY A 30 -6.20 8.68 4.11
C GLY A 30 -5.68 8.82 2.68
N ALA A 31 -6.39 9.53 1.79
CA ALA A 31 -5.87 9.88 0.48
C ALA A 31 -4.64 10.80 0.59
N LEU A 32 -3.64 10.55 -0.25
CA LEU A 32 -2.41 11.34 -0.30
C LEU A 32 -2.67 12.64 -1.06
N SER A 33 -2.50 13.79 -0.41
CA SER A 33 -2.50 15.10 -1.08
C SER A 33 -1.12 15.45 -1.63
N THR A 34 -1.06 16.33 -2.64
CA THR A 34 0.20 16.83 -3.23
C THR A 34 1.10 17.47 -2.17
N ARG A 35 0.53 18.32 -1.30
CA ARG A 35 1.22 18.93 -0.16
C ARG A 35 1.78 17.88 0.80
N ASN A 36 1.00 16.88 1.19
CA ASN A 36 1.47 15.86 2.13
C ASN A 36 2.54 14.96 1.51
N LYS A 37 2.49 14.71 0.20
CA LYS A 37 3.54 14.00 -0.52
C LYS A 37 4.86 14.78 -0.45
N PHE A 38 4.84 16.07 -0.76
CA PHE A 38 6.01 16.95 -0.71
C PHE A 38 6.60 17.05 0.71
N VAL A 39 5.77 17.28 1.73
CA VAL A 39 6.26 17.33 3.13
C VAL A 39 6.90 15.99 3.54
N ARG A 40 6.30 14.86 3.15
CA ARG A 40 6.85 13.53 3.48
C ARG A 40 8.18 13.25 2.77
N SER A 41 8.38 13.73 1.54
CA SER A 41 9.67 13.55 0.85
C SER A 41 10.78 14.34 1.52
N VAL A 42 10.52 15.61 1.89
CA VAL A 42 11.49 16.45 2.61
C VAL A 42 11.88 15.82 3.95
N VAL A 43 10.90 15.35 4.74
CA VAL A 43 11.20 14.69 6.02
C VAL A 43 12.01 13.41 5.84
N ARG A 44 11.73 12.63 4.78
CA ARG A 44 12.48 11.39 4.49
C ARG A 44 13.92 11.68 4.10
N GLU A 45 14.17 12.75 3.35
CA GLU A 45 15.50 13.20 2.97
C GLU A 45 16.32 13.62 4.20
N VAL A 46 15.74 14.41 5.09
CA VAL A 46 16.42 14.92 6.29
C VAL A 46 16.64 13.82 7.35
N ALA A 47 15.62 13.02 7.66
CA ALA A 47 15.69 12.02 8.72
C ALA A 47 16.31 10.68 8.28
N GLY A 48 16.29 10.40 6.96
CA GLY A 48 16.82 9.17 6.38
C GLY A 48 16.02 7.90 6.72
N PHE A 49 16.74 6.78 6.77
CA PHE A 49 16.19 5.44 6.99
C PHE A 49 16.49 4.92 8.40
N SER A 50 15.46 4.35 9.02
CA SER A 50 15.62 3.63 10.29
C SER A 50 16.53 2.39 10.12
N PRO A 51 17.13 1.88 11.23
CA PRO A 51 18.07 0.76 11.16
C PRO A 51 17.49 -0.51 10.49
N TYR A 52 16.21 -0.80 10.69
CA TYR A 52 15.58 -1.97 10.06
C TYR A 52 15.34 -1.75 8.56
N GLU A 53 14.99 -0.53 8.14
CA GLU A 53 14.84 -0.18 6.72
C GLU A 53 16.18 -0.30 6.00
N ARG A 54 17.28 0.18 6.61
CA ARG A 54 18.64 0.01 6.08
C ARG A 54 19.01 -1.46 5.89
N ARG A 55 18.75 -2.31 6.87
CA ARG A 55 18.97 -3.75 6.76
C ARG A 55 18.11 -4.41 5.66
N VAL A 56 16.89 -3.94 5.46
CA VAL A 56 16.02 -4.43 4.39
C VAL A 56 16.54 -4.00 3.02
N LEU A 57 17.01 -2.75 2.88
CA LEU A 57 17.65 -2.26 1.65
C LEU A 57 18.87 -3.10 1.27
N GLU A 58 19.73 -3.46 2.22
CA GLU A 58 20.86 -4.37 2.00
C GLU A 58 20.42 -5.75 1.49
N LEU A 59 19.35 -6.30 2.06
CA LEU A 59 18.82 -7.60 1.64
C LEU A 59 18.22 -7.54 0.23
N LEU A 60 17.54 -6.45 -0.11
CA LEU A 60 16.97 -6.21 -1.43
C LEU A 60 18.06 -6.00 -2.50
N ARG A 61 19.15 -5.29 -2.17
CA ARG A 61 20.31 -5.14 -3.07
C ARG A 61 20.98 -6.48 -3.41
N ASN A 62 20.96 -7.42 -2.46
CA ASN A 62 21.51 -8.78 -2.63
C ASN A 62 20.47 -9.79 -3.16
N SER A 63 19.32 -9.34 -3.66
CA SER A 63 18.24 -10.21 -4.19
C SER A 63 17.72 -11.25 -3.18
N LYS A 64 17.75 -10.94 -1.87
CA LYS A 64 17.29 -11.83 -0.78
C LYS A 64 15.86 -11.50 -0.34
N ASP A 65 14.91 -11.45 -1.27
CA ASP A 65 13.54 -10.97 -1.05
C ASP A 65 12.77 -11.76 0.02
N LYS A 66 12.93 -13.09 0.06
CA LYS A 66 12.28 -13.94 1.06
C LYS A 66 12.76 -13.59 2.47
N LYS A 67 14.06 -13.30 2.64
CA LYS A 67 14.65 -12.92 3.93
C LYS A 67 14.24 -11.50 4.32
N ALA A 68 14.25 -10.56 3.36
CA ALA A 68 13.74 -9.20 3.55
C ALA A 68 12.28 -9.22 4.04
N ARG A 69 11.41 -10.00 3.38
CA ARG A 69 9.99 -10.17 3.75
C ARG A 69 9.79 -10.74 5.15
N LYS A 70 10.57 -11.75 5.53
CA LYS A 70 10.54 -12.32 6.89
C LYS A 70 10.96 -11.29 7.94
N LEU A 71 12.04 -10.55 7.69
CA LEU A 71 12.51 -9.50 8.60
C LEU A 71 11.48 -8.39 8.76
N THR A 72 10.97 -7.85 7.65
CA THR A 72 9.98 -6.76 7.67
C THR A 72 8.66 -7.20 8.30
N LYS A 73 8.22 -8.46 8.07
CA LYS A 73 7.03 -9.00 8.75
C LYS A 73 7.26 -9.11 10.26
N LYS A 74 8.43 -9.55 10.71
CA LYS A 74 8.78 -9.60 12.14
C LYS A 74 8.77 -8.20 12.79
N ARG A 75 9.12 -7.15 12.04
CA ARG A 75 9.13 -5.75 12.54
C ARG A 75 7.77 -5.06 12.47
N LEU A 76 6.99 -5.26 11.40
CA LEU A 76 5.71 -4.56 11.15
C LEU A 76 4.46 -5.38 11.52
N GLY A 77 4.62 -6.67 11.82
CA GLY A 77 3.57 -7.61 12.22
C GLY A 77 2.91 -8.35 11.04
N THR A 78 2.22 -7.64 10.15
CA THR A 78 1.39 -8.27 9.11
C THR A 78 2.08 -8.39 7.75
N LEU A 79 1.65 -9.38 6.95
CA LEU A 79 2.19 -9.59 5.60
C LEU A 79 1.85 -8.42 4.66
N LEU A 80 0.66 -7.84 4.77
CA LEU A 80 0.24 -6.70 3.95
C LEU A 80 1.14 -5.49 4.17
N ARG A 81 1.45 -5.16 5.44
CA ARG A 81 2.38 -4.07 5.78
C ARG A 81 3.79 -4.36 5.30
N SER A 82 4.26 -5.60 5.45
CA SER A 82 5.56 -6.04 4.94
C SER A 82 5.68 -5.88 3.42
N LYS A 83 4.66 -6.31 2.65
CA LYS A 83 4.60 -6.14 1.19
C LYS A 83 4.71 -4.68 0.78
N ARG A 84 3.85 -3.82 1.35
CA ARG A 84 3.86 -2.37 1.07
C ARG A 84 5.21 -1.74 1.37
N LYS A 85 5.85 -2.14 2.46
CA LYS A 85 7.15 -1.59 2.85
C LYS A 85 8.28 -2.04 1.94
N LEU A 86 8.25 -3.29 1.48
CA LEU A 86 9.22 -3.77 0.50
C LEU A 86 9.08 -3.08 -0.85
N GLU A 87 7.85 -2.85 -1.30
CA GLU A 87 7.58 -2.09 -2.54
C GLU A 87 8.12 -0.64 -2.42
N GLU A 88 7.87 0.04 -1.30
CA GLU A 88 8.44 1.37 -1.03
C GLU A 88 9.98 1.37 -1.13
N LEU A 89 10.64 0.44 -0.45
CA LEU A 89 12.11 0.36 -0.43
C LEU A 89 12.70 -0.08 -1.78
N SER A 90 12.00 -0.93 -2.53
CA SER A 90 12.38 -1.34 -3.88
C SER A 90 12.33 -0.17 -4.86
N ASN A 91 11.27 0.65 -4.80
CA ASN A 91 11.13 1.84 -5.63
C ASN A 91 12.26 2.84 -5.36
N ILE A 92 12.63 3.03 -4.09
CA ILE A 92 13.75 3.90 -3.70
C ILE A 92 15.08 3.40 -4.29
N ILE A 93 15.32 2.09 -4.30
CA ILE A 93 16.52 1.52 -4.93
C ILE A 93 16.52 1.82 -6.44
N GLN A 94 15.37 1.68 -7.10
CA GLN A 94 15.25 1.96 -8.53
C GLN A 94 15.46 3.44 -8.84
N GLU A 95 14.90 4.36 -8.05
CA GLU A 95 15.13 5.81 -8.19
C GLU A 95 16.60 6.16 -7.97
N SER A 96 17.23 5.60 -6.94
CA SER A 96 18.67 5.78 -6.67
C SER A 96 19.55 5.27 -7.80
N ARG A 97 19.17 4.17 -8.47
CA ARG A 97 19.90 3.65 -9.64
C ARG A 97 19.71 4.49 -10.91
N ARG A 98 18.65 5.28 -11.00
CA ARG A 98 18.38 6.17 -12.15
C ARG A 98 19.05 7.54 -12.00
N ALA A 99 19.28 7.96 -10.75
CA ALA A 99 19.94 9.22 -10.44
C ALA A 99 21.48 9.14 -10.51
N HIS A 100 22.03 7.91 -10.48
CA HIS A 100 23.42 7.61 -10.78
C HIS A 100 23.58 7.27 -12.27
#